data_AF-A0A7Y9FLC8-F1
#
_entry.id   AF-A0A7Y9FLC8-F1
#
_cell.length_a   1.000
_cell.length_b   1.000
_cell.length_c   1.000
_cell.angle_alpha   90.00
_cell.angle_beta   90.00
_cell.angle_gamma   90.00
#
_symmetry.space_group_name_H-M   'P 1'
#
loop_
_entity.id
_entity.type
_entity.pdbx_description
1 polymer ?
#
loop_
_entity_poly.entity_id
_entity_poly.type
_entity_poly.pdbx_seq_one_letter_code
_entity_poly.pdbx_strand_id
1 'polypeptide(L)'
;MTAAAVRTPGTDAPRGSWAERSRLLGAWNSVVTSYYVMASTTTLLVVVGLVFVLSSSSVESLAAGDSPYAVFLNQAQYALIGLPVLLVASRLPVRLYKAVAWPALAVAVAFQMLVFVPGLGMGEGGNMNWVRIGGFT
;
A
#
# COMPACT_ATOMS: atom_id res chain seq x y z
N MET A 1 -9.09 -59.40 53.02
CA MET A 1 -10.15 -58.80 52.20
C MET A 1 -9.51 -57.83 51.22
N THR A 2 -9.56 -58.18 49.94
CA THR A 2 -8.86 -57.56 48.81
C THR A 2 -9.58 -56.29 48.34
N ALA A 3 -8.88 -55.17 48.31
CA ALA A 3 -9.41 -53.93 47.74
C ALA A 3 -9.36 -54.00 46.21
N ALA A 4 -10.53 -54.01 45.57
CA ALA A 4 -10.67 -53.99 44.12
C ALA A 4 -10.31 -52.60 43.57
N ALA A 5 -9.31 -52.56 42.68
CA ALA A 5 -8.92 -51.35 41.97
C ALA A 5 -10.04 -50.92 41.01
N VAL A 6 -10.60 -49.73 41.25
CA VAL A 6 -11.52 -49.06 40.32
C VAL A 6 -10.73 -48.70 39.05
N ARG A 7 -11.03 -49.38 37.93
CA ARG A 7 -10.58 -48.96 36.61
C ARG A 7 -11.54 -47.90 36.09
N THR A 8 -11.13 -46.63 36.09
CA THR A 8 -11.81 -45.59 35.31
C THR A 8 -11.59 -45.82 33.81
N PRO A 9 -12.64 -45.79 32.96
CA PRO A 9 -12.49 -45.99 31.53
C PRO A 9 -11.67 -44.85 30.92
N GLY A 10 -10.64 -45.19 30.15
CA GLY A 10 -9.89 -44.23 29.36
C GLY A 10 -10.82 -43.55 28.35
N THR A 11 -10.97 -42.23 28.50
CA THR A 11 -11.65 -41.40 27.51
C THR A 11 -10.66 -41.10 26.39
N ASP A 12 -10.55 -42.03 25.44
CA ASP A 12 -9.79 -41.84 24.20
C ASP A 12 -10.56 -40.91 23.25
N ALA A 13 -10.70 -39.65 23.64
CA ALA A 13 -11.16 -38.61 22.72
C ALA A 13 -10.03 -38.28 21.74
N PRO A 14 -10.29 -38.21 20.41
CA PRO A 14 -9.25 -37.97 19.41
C PRO A 14 -8.69 -36.55 19.56
N ARG A 15 -7.54 -36.44 20.26
CA ARG A 15 -6.80 -35.18 20.50
C ARG A 15 -6.18 -34.56 19.24
N GLY A 16 -6.40 -35.14 18.06
CA GLY A 16 -5.77 -34.71 16.80
C GLY A 16 -6.41 -33.50 16.13
N SER A 17 -7.75 -33.44 16.04
CA SER A 17 -8.41 -32.51 15.11
C SER A 17 -8.33 -31.03 15.51
N TRP A 18 -8.42 -30.73 16.81
CA TRP A 18 -8.35 -29.35 17.32
C TRP A 18 -6.90 -28.84 17.38
N ALA A 19 -5.95 -29.73 17.68
CA ALA A 19 -4.52 -29.41 17.71
C ALA A 19 -3.94 -29.22 16.29
N GLU A 20 -4.38 -30.01 15.31
CA GLU A 20 -3.98 -29.83 13.90
C GLU A 20 -4.61 -28.59 13.28
N ARG A 21 -5.90 -28.33 13.53
CA ARG A 21 -6.57 -27.10 13.06
C ARG A 21 -5.93 -25.84 13.62
N SER A 22 -5.57 -25.83 14.90
CA SER A 22 -4.89 -24.67 15.51
C SER A 22 -3.45 -24.47 15.00
N ARG A 23 -2.74 -25.53 14.61
CA ARG A 23 -1.43 -25.43 13.96
C ARG A 23 -1.53 -24.89 12.53
N LEU A 24 -2.52 -25.35 11.76
CA LEU A 24 -2.80 -24.82 10.43
C LEU A 24 -3.17 -23.34 10.52
N LEU A 25 -4.07 -22.95 11.43
CA LEU A 25 -4.45 -21.55 11.67
C LEU A 25 -3.28 -20.70 12.22
N GLY A 26 -2.40 -21.30 13.03
CA GLY A 26 -1.20 -20.64 13.56
C GLY A 26 -0.18 -20.27 12.48
N ALA A 27 -0.08 -21.05 11.40
CA ALA A 27 0.78 -20.73 10.26
C ALA A 27 0.35 -19.44 9.53
N TRP A 28 -0.95 -19.11 9.55
CA TRP A 28 -1.48 -17.87 8.98
C TRP A 28 -1.22 -16.65 9.88
N ASN A 29 -1.00 -16.85 11.19
CA ASN A 29 -0.77 -15.77 12.16
C ASN A 29 0.72 -15.40 12.30
N SER A 30 1.54 -15.73 11.31
CA SER A 30 2.95 -15.37 11.30
C SER A 30 3.14 -13.93 10.81
N VAL A 31 3.95 -13.15 11.54
CA VAL A 31 4.39 -11.80 11.16
C VAL A 31 4.97 -11.77 9.74
N VAL A 32 5.64 -12.87 9.35
CA VAL A 32 6.25 -13.05 8.04
C VAL A 32 5.18 -13.18 6.94
N THR A 33 4.09 -13.91 7.23
CA THR A 33 2.96 -14.07 6.29
C THR A 33 2.27 -12.73 6.03
N SER A 34 1.96 -11.97 7.09
CA SER A 34 1.36 -10.64 6.94
C SER A 34 2.25 -9.69 6.13
N TYR A 35 3.56 -9.71 6.39
CA TYR A 35 4.53 -8.92 5.62
C TYR A 35 4.52 -9.27 4.13
N TYR A 36 4.61 -10.56 3.78
CA TYR A 36 4.62 -10.97 2.38
C TYR A 36 3.27 -10.75 1.67
N VAL A 37 2.14 -10.90 2.37
CA VAL A 37 0.81 -10.61 1.80
C VAL A 37 0.66 -9.13 1.48
N MET A 38 1.08 -8.23 2.38
CA MET A 38 1.05 -6.79 2.11
C MET A 38 1.99 -6.43 0.95
N ALA A 39 3.24 -6.90 1.00
CA ALA A 39 4.24 -6.58 -0.03
C ALA A 39 3.84 -7.10 -1.42
N SER A 40 3.34 -8.34 -1.51
CA SER A 40 2.90 -8.93 -2.77
C SER A 40 1.66 -8.22 -3.34
N THR A 41 0.68 -7.89 -2.49
CA THR A 41 -0.53 -7.19 -2.91
C THR A 41 -0.21 -5.78 -3.41
N THR A 42 0.61 -5.01 -2.70
CA THR A 42 1.05 -3.68 -3.15
C THR A 42 1.80 -3.77 -4.48
N THR A 43 2.70 -4.74 -4.63
CA THR A 43 3.45 -4.92 -5.88
C THR A 43 2.52 -5.27 -7.04
N LEU A 44 1.55 -6.16 -6.82
CA LEU A 44 0.57 -6.55 -7.82
C LEU A 44 -0.29 -5.36 -8.26
N LEU A 45 -0.76 -4.54 -7.30
CA LEU A 45 -1.54 -3.33 -7.61
C LEU A 45 -0.74 -2.32 -8.45
N VAL A 46 0.55 -2.13 -8.16
CA VAL A 46 1.42 -1.27 -8.97
C VAL A 46 1.56 -1.80 -10.39
N VAL A 47 1.84 -3.10 -10.56
CA VAL A 47 1.99 -3.72 -11.89
C VAL A 47 0.70 -3.63 -12.69
N VAL A 48 -0.44 -3.98 -12.08
CA VAL A 48 -1.76 -3.90 -12.73
C VAL A 48 -2.10 -2.45 -13.11
N GLY A 49 -1.81 -1.48 -12.25
CA GLY A 49 -1.98 -0.05 -12.55
C GLY A 49 -1.14 0.39 -13.74
N LEU A 50 0.14 -0.01 -13.81
CA LEU A 50 1.02 0.29 -14.94
C LEU A 50 0.51 -0.28 -16.27
N VAL A 51 -0.06 -1.50 -16.24
CA VAL A 51 -0.69 -2.12 -17.41
C VAL A 51 -1.92 -1.33 -17.87
N PHE A 52 -2.78 -0.91 -16.93
CA PHE A 52 -3.97 -0.11 -17.25
C PHE A 52 -3.63 1.21 -17.93
N VAL A 53 -2.60 1.90 -17.42
CA VAL A 53 -2.11 3.16 -17.96
C VAL A 53 -1.59 2.99 -19.38
N LEU A 54 -0.73 1.99 -19.61
CA LEU A 54 -0.21 1.68 -20.93
C LEU A 54 -1.34 1.38 -21.92
N SER A 55 -2.34 0.62 -21.48
CA SER A 55 -3.51 0.30 -22.29
C SER A 55 -4.30 1.55 -22.67
N SER A 56 -4.54 2.47 -21.73
CA SER A 56 -5.32 3.70 -21.99
C SER A 56 -4.54 4.75 -22.79
N SER A 57 -3.22 4.87 -22.61
CA SER A 57 -2.42 5.85 -23.35
C SER A 57 -2.12 5.42 -24.79
N SER A 58 -2.10 4.11 -25.07
CA SER A 58 -1.83 3.58 -26.41
C SER A 58 -2.86 4.03 -27.47
N VAL A 59 -4.11 4.22 -27.07
CA VAL A 59 -5.20 4.65 -27.97
C VAL A 59 -5.16 6.16 -28.21
N GLU A 60 -4.94 6.96 -27.15
CA GLU A 60 -4.87 8.43 -27.23
C GLU A 60 -3.67 8.90 -28.07
N SER A 61 -2.54 8.21 -27.95
CA SER A 61 -1.29 8.63 -28.59
C SER A 61 -1.16 8.21 -30.05
N LEU A 62 -1.97 7.26 -30.52
CA LEU A 62 -2.10 6.94 -31.95
C LEU A 62 -2.99 7.96 -32.69
N ALA A 63 -3.91 8.63 -31.98
CA ALA A 63 -4.83 9.61 -32.56
C ALA A 63 -4.26 11.04 -32.66
N ALA A 64 -3.25 11.38 -31.84
CA ALA A 64 -2.73 12.75 -31.70
C ALA A 64 -1.50 13.10 -32.55
N GLY A 65 -0.85 12.13 -33.23
CA GLY A 65 0.31 12.38 -34.09
C GLY A 65 1.61 12.79 -33.37
N ASP A 66 1.62 12.73 -32.03
CA ASP A 66 2.77 13.04 -31.18
C ASP A 66 3.28 11.77 -30.46
N SER A 67 4.53 11.79 -29.97
CA SER A 67 5.26 10.60 -29.47
C SER A 67 4.39 9.61 -28.65
N PRO A 68 4.10 8.40 -29.17
CA PRO A 68 3.22 7.34 -28.61
C PRO A 68 3.44 6.95 -27.14
N TYR A 69 4.55 7.40 -26.58
CA TYR A 69 5.08 6.99 -25.29
C TYR A 69 5.15 8.12 -24.28
N ALA A 70 4.87 9.39 -24.61
CA ALA A 70 5.11 10.51 -23.70
C ALA A 70 4.30 10.42 -22.40
N VAL A 71 3.00 10.13 -22.48
CA VAL A 71 2.12 10.00 -21.29
C VAL A 71 2.48 8.76 -20.47
N PHE A 72 2.75 7.64 -21.15
CA PHE A 72 3.21 6.41 -20.49
C PHE A 72 4.58 6.59 -19.81
N LEU A 73 5.53 7.26 -20.47
CA LEU A 73 6.87 7.53 -19.95
C LEU A 73 6.79 8.41 -18.70
N ASN A 74 5.93 9.43 -18.67
CA ASN A 74 5.72 10.23 -17.46
C ASN A 74 5.20 9.37 -16.30
N GLN A 75 4.19 8.53 -16.52
CA GLN A 75 3.64 7.67 -15.45
C GLN A 75 4.62 6.57 -15.01
N ALA A 76 5.35 5.98 -15.96
CA ALA A 76 6.40 5.01 -15.68
C ALA A 76 7.58 5.65 -14.92
N GLN A 77 7.95 6.90 -15.22
CA GLN A 77 8.94 7.66 -14.47
C GLN A 77 8.50 7.88 -13.02
N TYR A 78 7.24 8.29 -12.79
CA TYR A 78 6.73 8.44 -11.42
C TYR A 78 6.69 7.10 -10.66
N ALA A 79 6.34 5.99 -11.32
CA ALA A 79 6.41 4.67 -10.70
C ALA A 79 7.85 4.23 -10.39
N LEU A 80 8.79 4.51 -11.29
CA LEU A 80 10.22 4.26 -11.08
C LEU A 80 10.81 5.09 -9.95
N ILE A 81 10.32 6.31 -9.71
CA ILE A 81 10.70 7.13 -8.55
C ILE A 81 10.00 6.63 -7.28
N GLY A 82 8.74 6.24 -7.39
CA GLY A 82 7.92 5.74 -6.27
C GLY A 82 8.47 4.44 -5.66
N LEU A 83 9.05 3.54 -6.46
CA LEU A 83 9.61 2.27 -5.98
C LEU A 83 10.78 2.46 -4.99
N PRO A 84 11.85 3.22 -5.30
CA PRO A 84 12.88 3.59 -4.33
C PRO A 84 12.31 4.27 -3.08
N VAL A 85 11.36 5.20 -3.25
CA VAL A 85 10.72 5.90 -2.12
C VAL A 85 10.00 4.90 -1.21
N LEU A 86 9.26 3.94 -1.77
CA LEU A 86 8.60 2.87 -1.03
C LEU A 86 9.60 1.97 -0.31
N LEU A 87 10.73 1.62 -0.95
CA LEU A 87 11.78 0.82 -0.32
C LEU A 87 12.45 1.55 0.84
N VAL A 88 12.71 2.85 0.71
CA VAL A 88 13.26 3.67 1.79
C VAL A 88 12.23 3.81 2.92
N ALA A 89 10.98 4.16 2.58
CA ALA A 89 9.90 4.33 3.53
C ALA A 89 9.63 3.04 4.34
N SER A 90 9.61 1.88 3.69
CA SER A 90 9.41 0.59 4.36
C SER A 90 10.51 0.24 5.37
N ARG A 91 11.71 0.84 5.25
CA ARG A 91 12.83 0.64 6.17
C ARG A 91 12.98 1.72 7.23
N LEU A 92 12.22 2.81 7.17
CA LEU A 92 12.29 3.85 8.17
C LEU A 92 11.67 3.39 9.51
N PRO A 93 12.29 3.72 10.65
CA PRO A 93 11.76 3.34 11.96
C PRO A 93 10.46 4.10 12.27
N VAL A 94 9.50 3.42 12.89
CA VAL A 94 8.19 4.00 13.30
C VAL A 94 8.35 5.28 14.14
N ARG A 95 9.45 5.40 14.89
CA ARG A 95 9.75 6.60 15.68
C ARG A 95 9.90 7.86 14.82
N LEU A 96 10.47 7.75 13.62
CA LEU A 96 10.65 8.88 12.71
C LEU A 96 9.30 9.35 12.16
N TYR A 97 8.42 8.42 11.76
CA TYR A 97 7.05 8.75 11.38
C TYR A 97 6.30 9.49 12.48
N LYS A 98 6.41 9.03 13.73
CA LYS A 98 5.78 9.67 14.88
C LYS A 98 6.35 11.07 15.17
N ALA A 99 7.66 11.26 15.03
CA ALA A 99 8.30 12.55 15.25
C ALA A 99 7.95 13.57 14.16
N VAL A 100 7.85 13.12 12.91
CA VAL A 100 7.56 13.96 11.74
C VAL A 100 6.06 14.19 11.55
N ALA A 101 5.17 13.42 12.19
CA ALA A 101 3.73 13.53 12.02
C ALA A 101 3.19 14.96 12.26
N TRP A 102 3.56 15.59 13.37
CA TRP A 102 3.09 16.95 13.69
C TRP A 102 3.65 18.02 12.74
N PRO A 103 4.98 18.06 12.46
CA PRO A 103 5.52 18.93 11.42
C PRO A 103 4.89 18.71 10.04
N ALA A 104 4.72 17.45 9.62
CA ALA A 104 4.14 17.11 8.32
C ALA A 104 2.68 17.57 8.21
N LEU A 105 1.89 17.44 9.30
CA LEU A 105 0.54 17.96 9.34
C LEU A 105 0.52 19.48 9.17
N ALA A 106 1.39 20.20 9.90
CA ALA A 106 1.49 21.65 9.77
C ALA A 106 1.86 22.08 8.34
N VAL A 107 2.83 21.39 7.73
CA VAL A 107 3.23 21.64 6.34
C VAL A 107 2.09 21.33 5.37
N ALA A 108 1.37 20.22 5.55
CA ALA A 108 0.24 19.86 4.68
C ALA A 108 -0.89 20.89 4.76
N VAL A 109 -1.23 21.36 5.97
CA VAL A 109 -2.23 22.42 6.17
C VAL A 109 -1.76 23.74 5.54
N ALA A 110 -0.49 24.12 5.75
CA ALA A 110 0.08 25.30 5.12
C ALA A 110 0.04 25.21 3.58
N PHE A 111 0.37 24.06 3.02
CA PHE A 111 0.33 23.82 1.58
C PHE A 111 -1.10 23.88 1.03
N GLN A 112 -2.08 23.32 1.75
CA GLN A 112 -3.49 23.44 1.39
C GLN A 112 -3.95 24.90 1.39
N MET A 113 -3.48 25.71 2.35
CA MET A 113 -3.79 27.14 2.41
C MET A 113 -3.17 27.92 1.25
N LEU A 114 -2.04 27.46 0.67
CA LEU A 114 -1.42 28.12 -0.48
C LEU A 114 -2.32 28.17 -1.72
N VAL A 115 -3.29 27.27 -1.82
CA VAL A 115 -4.28 27.29 -2.92
C VAL A 115 -5.10 28.59 -2.90
N PHE A 116 -5.30 29.22 -1.74
CA PHE A 116 -6.00 30.51 -1.63
C PHE A 116 -5.14 31.72 -2.01
N VAL A 117 -3.84 31.53 -2.27
CA VAL A 117 -2.96 32.62 -2.71
C VAL A 117 -3.28 32.93 -4.18
N PRO A 118 -3.75 34.16 -4.49
CA PRO A 118 -4.11 34.52 -5.85
C PRO A 118 -2.89 34.42 -6.77
N GLY A 119 -3.03 33.65 -7.85
CA GLY A 119 -1.97 33.39 -8.83
C GLY A 119 -1.24 32.05 -8.68
N LEU A 120 -1.36 31.36 -7.52
CA LEU A 120 -0.79 30.03 -7.30
C LEU A 120 -1.82 28.91 -7.37
N GLY A 121 -3.05 29.15 -6.90
CA GLY A 121 -4.15 28.20 -6.99
C GLY A 121 -4.60 27.99 -8.44
N MET A 122 -4.54 26.74 -8.91
CA MET A 122 -5.17 26.29 -10.14
C MET A 122 -6.38 25.43 -9.78
N GLY A 123 -7.48 25.64 -10.49
CA GLY A 123 -8.67 24.83 -10.36
C GLY A 123 -9.11 24.29 -11.71
N GLU A 124 -9.42 23.00 -11.74
CA GLU A 124 -10.08 22.34 -12.87
C GLU A 124 -11.50 21.95 -12.41
N GLY A 125 -12.50 22.23 -13.24
CA GLY A 125 -13.89 21.86 -12.94
C GLY A 125 -14.55 22.61 -11.77
N GLY A 126 -14.09 23.82 -11.43
CA GLY A 126 -14.69 24.68 -10.39
C GLY A 126 -14.16 24.45 -8.97
N ASN A 127 -13.22 23.52 -8.79
CA ASN A 127 -12.52 23.29 -7.52
C ASN A 127 -11.06 23.72 -7.62
N MET A 128 -10.60 24.59 -6.72
CA MET A 128 -9.18 24.96 -6.62
C MET A 128 -8.50 23.97 -5.67
N ASN A 129 -7.71 23.05 -6.20
CA ASN A 129 -7.01 22.01 -5.44
C ASN A 129 -5.56 21.81 -5.87
N TRP A 130 -5.09 22.53 -6.89
CA TRP A 130 -3.72 22.44 -7.38
C TRP A 130 -2.98 23.74 -7.08
N VAL A 131 -1.68 23.64 -6.79
CA VAL A 131 -0.81 24.80 -6.56
C VAL A 131 0.28 24.78 -7.62
N ARG A 132 0.25 25.73 -8.55
CA ARG A 132 1.27 25.83 -9.61
C ARG A 132 2.46 26.66 -9.13
N ILE A 133 3.62 26.04 -9.01
CA ILE A 133 4.87 26.69 -8.60
C ILE A 133 5.91 26.48 -9.69
N GLY A 134 6.39 27.56 -10.31
CA GLY A 134 7.53 27.51 -11.23
C GLY A 134 7.32 26.70 -12.52
N GLY A 135 6.06 26.50 -12.97
CA GLY A 135 5.74 25.73 -14.18
C GLY A 135 5.37 24.26 -13.93
N PHE A 136 5.46 23.80 -12.69
CA PHE A 136 4.94 22.49 -12.25
C PHE A 136 3.67 22.71 -11.43
N THR A 137 2.65 21.87 -11.68
CA THR A 137 1.38 21.78 -10.94
C THR A 137 1.37 20.59 -10.00
#